data_AF-C0PQG0-F1
#
_entry.id   AF-C0PQG0-F1
#
_cell.length_a   1.000
_cell.length_b   1.000
_cell.length_c   1.000
_cell.angle_alpha   90.00
_cell.angle_beta   90.00
_cell.angle_gamma   90.00
#
_symmetry.space_group_name_H-M   'P 1'
#
loop_
_entity.id
_entity.type
_entity.pdbx_description
1 polymer ?
#
loop_
_entity_poly.entity_id
_entity_poly.type
_entity_poly.pdbx_seq_one_letter_code
_entity_poly.pdbx_strand_id
1 'polypeptide(L)' 'MAAGIIDPTKVVRCCLEHAASVAKTFLTSDVVVVDIKEPEPAASPNPMDNSGYGY' A
#
# COMPACT_ATOMS: atom_id res chain seq x y z
N MET A 1 -12.54 -28.11 -22.94
CA MET A 1 -12.41 -26.63 -22.89
C MET A 1 -13.79 -26.05 -22.61
N ALA A 2 -14.21 -25.95 -21.34
CA ALA A 2 -15.64 -25.91 -21.00
C ALA A 2 -16.19 -24.54 -20.54
N ALA A 3 -15.35 -23.51 -20.38
CA ALA A 3 -15.78 -22.17 -19.93
C ALA A 3 -15.37 -21.01 -20.87
N GLY A 4 -14.66 -21.29 -21.97
CA GLY A 4 -14.16 -20.24 -22.87
C GLY A 4 -13.07 -19.33 -22.26
N ILE A 5 -12.63 -19.59 -21.02
CA ILE A 5 -11.55 -18.87 -20.36
C ILE A 5 -10.25 -19.29 -21.01
N ILE A 6 -9.66 -18.37 -21.77
CA ILE A 6 -8.37 -18.54 -22.42
C ILE A 6 -7.45 -17.50 -21.79
N ASP A 7 -6.52 -17.96 -20.96
CA ASP A 7 -5.41 -17.13 -20.53
C ASP A 7 -4.32 -17.16 -21.60
N PRO A 8 -3.98 -16.01 -22.21
CA PRO A 8 -2.94 -15.98 -23.21
C PRO A 8 -1.61 -16.46 -22.60
N THR A 9 -0.88 -17.32 -23.30
CA THR A 9 0.40 -17.88 -22.79
C THR A 9 1.38 -16.80 -22.34
N LYS A 10 1.41 -15.65 -23.04
CA LYS A 10 2.25 -14.50 -22.65
C LYS A 10 1.86 -13.89 -21.31
N VAL A 11 0.56 -13.88 -20.98
CA VAL A 11 0.03 -13.31 -19.74
C VAL A 11 0.44 -14.21 -18.57
N VAL A 12 0.16 -15.51 -18.66
CA VAL A 12 0.53 -16.47 -17.61
C VAL A 12 2.05 -16.48 -17.36
N ARG A 13 2.87 -16.50 -18.42
CA ARG A 13 4.33 -16.46 -18.29
C ARG A 13 4.82 -15.18 -17.63
N CYS A 14 4.40 -14.02 -18.12
CA CYS A 14 4.85 -12.73 -17.62
C CYS A 14 4.42 -12.50 -16.16
N CYS A 15 3.20 -12.92 -15.79
CA CYS A 15 2.73 -12.89 -14.41
C CYS A 15 3.61 -13.74 -13.48
N LEU A 16 3.97 -14.96 -13.90
CA LEU A 16 4.83 -15.83 -13.11
C LEU A 16 6.26 -15.27 -12.97
N GLU A 17 6.84 -14.77 -14.06
CA GLU A 17 8.18 -14.17 -14.06
C GLU A 17 8.25 -12.94 -13.15
N HIS A 18 7.24 -12.06 -13.21
CA HIS A 18 7.16 -10.87 -12.36
C HIS A 18 6.95 -11.24 -10.89
N ALA A 19 6.05 -12.19 -10.59
CA ALA A 19 5.82 -12.65 -9.22
C ALA A 19 7.08 -13.28 -8.61
N ALA A 20 7.76 -14.14 -9.37
CA ALA A 20 9.01 -14.76 -8.94
C ALA A 20 10.13 -13.72 -8.73
N SER A 21 10.21 -12.71 -9.60
CA SER A 21 11.17 -11.61 -9.48
C SER A 21 10.99 -10.83 -8.17
N VAL A 22 9.74 -10.45 -7.84
CA VAL A 22 9.44 -9.73 -6.59
C VAL A 22 9.70 -10.62 -5.37
N ALA A 23 9.26 -11.88 -5.41
CA ALA A 23 9.47 -12.82 -4.31
C ALA A 23 10.96 -13.08 -4.04
N LYS A 24 11.78 -13.15 -5.09
CA LYS A 24 13.23 -13.34 -4.97
C LYS A 24 13.88 -12.25 -4.13
N THR A 25 13.49 -10.98 -4.34
CA THR A 25 14.04 -9.86 -3.55
C THR A 25 13.89 -10.13 -2.06
N PHE A 26 12.67 -10.42 -1.60
CA PHE A 26 12.40 -10.68 -0.18
C PHE A 26 13.08 -11.95 0.36
N LEU A 27 13.15 -13.02 -0.44
CA LEU A 27 13.78 -14.27 -0.01
C LEU A 27 15.31 -14.17 0.11
N THR A 28 15.94 -13.29 -0.67
CA THR A 28 17.40 -13.06 -0.62
C THR A 28 17.81 -11.92 0.29
N SER A 29 16.86 -11.15 0.81
CA SER A 29 17.12 -10.10 1.80
C SER A 29 17.07 -10.69 3.21
N ASP A 30 18.13 -10.51 4.00
CA ASP A 30 18.17 -10.97 5.40
C ASP A 30 17.23 -10.17 6.32
N VAL A 31 16.92 -8.91 5.96
CA VAL A 31 16.08 -8.01 6.76
C VAL A 31 15.29 -7.04 5.90
N VAL A 32 14.10 -6.68 6.37
CA VAL A 32 13.25 -5.60 5.82
C VAL A 32 13.09 -4.53 6.88
N VAL A 33 13.49 -3.30 6.57
CA VAL A 33 13.36 -2.15 7.47
C VAL A 33 12.14 -1.33 7.05
N VAL A 34 11.31 -0.96 8.03
CA VAL A 34 10.14 -0.11 7.83
C VAL A 34 10.15 1.03 8.85
N ASP A 35 9.70 2.21 8.45
CA ASP A 35 9.54 3.34 9.36
C ASP A 35 8.40 3.07 10.35
N ILE A 36 8.60 3.48 11.60
CA ILE A 36 7.58 3.40 12.64
C ILE A 36 6.60 4.56 12.42
N LYS A 37 5.30 4.25 12.40
CA LYS A 37 4.25 5.28 12.31
C LYS A 37 4.32 6.15 13.57
N GLU A 38 4.78 7.39 13.41
CA GLU A 38 4.72 8.40 14.47
C GLU A 38 3.26 8.82 14.71
N PRO A 39 2.86 9.09 15.97
CA PRO A 39 1.55 9.66 16.25
C PRO A 39 1.43 11.03 15.56
N GLU A 40 0.36 11.21 14.79
CA GLU A 40 0.08 12.51 14.19
C GLU A 40 -0.07 13.55 15.30
N PRO A 41 0.56 14.73 15.18
CA PRO A 41 0.36 15.81 16.14
C PRO A 41 -1.14 16.05 16.30
N ALA A 42 -1.64 16.00 17.54
CA ALA A 42 -3.01 16.40 17.81
C ALA A 42 -3.21 17.79 17.21
N ALA A 43 -4.17 17.92 16.29
CA ALA A 43 -4.47 19.19 15.67
C ALA A 43 -4.64 20.23 16.79
N SER A 44 -3.72 21.18 16.85
CA SER A 44 -3.73 22.24 17.84
C SER A 44 -5.10 22.93 17.75
N PRO A 45 -5.85 23.08 18.86
CA PRO A 45 -7.15 23.71 18.82
C PRO A 45 -6.99 25.09 18.18
N ASN A 46 -7.66 25.30 17.04
CA ASN A 46 -7.66 26.57 16.35
C ASN A 46 -8.25 27.62 17.30
N PRO A 47 -7.55 28.73 17.63
CA PRO A 47 -8.04 29.75 18.57
C PRO A 47 -9.26 30.54 18.08
N MET A 48 -9.86 30.21 16.94
CA MET A 48 -10.79 31.07 16.20
C MET A 48 -12.27 30.70 16.34
N ASP A 49 -12.63 29.80 17.25
CA ASP A 49 -14.04 29.41 17.50
C ASP A 49 -14.67 30.09 18.73
N ASN A 50 -14.34 31.37 19.02
CA ASN A 50 -14.94 32.09 20.16
C ASN A 50 -15.67 33.40 19.79
N SER A 51 -15.87 33.75 18.52
CA SER A 51 -16.55 35.00 18.15
C SER A 51 -18.03 34.79 17.81
N GLY A 52 -18.78 34.12 18.69
CA GLY A 52 -20.11 33.63 18.33
C GLY A 52 -21.20 33.62 19.39
N TYR A 53 -21.08 34.24 20.56
CA TYR A 53 -22.24 34.52 21.43
C TYR A 53 -21.95 35.68 22.40
N GLY A 54 -22.71 36.75 22.27
CA GLY A 54 -22.76 37.84 23.25
C GLY A 54 -23.56 39.01 22.71
N TYR A 55 -24.68 39.31 23.38
CA TYR A 55 -25.52 40.49 23.22
C TYR A 55 -24.75 41.80 23.09
#